data_AF-A0A515EUN5-F1
#
_entry.id   AF-A0A515EUN5-F1
#
_cell.length_a   1.000
_cell.length_b   1.000
_cell.length_c   1.000
_cell.angle_alpha   90.00
_cell.angle_beta   90.00
_cell.angle_gamma   90.00
#
_symmetry.space_group_name_H-M   'P 1'
#
loop_
_entity.id
_entity.type
_entity.pdbx_description
1 polymer ?
#
loop_
_entity_poly.entity_id
_entity_poly.type
_entity_poly.pdbx_seq_one_letter_code
_entity_poly.pdbx_strand_id
1 'polypeptide(L)'
;MPTERPITNTTVLSNKRRTAGGYDFIQQHPTSRDNRVPVCAIKVKIKMDEVQSKISPFMKLLAQYRRLHALVQSLGHQPGLPALAQGMHCSERNMRNLLAKMQAQGWLTWTAGQGRGRHSALVWHTTPDALALDHMSELLREGDLEQAFAQLNPTQRSALSARLPEYLEADHASQRSLRMPVYRQVQSLDPLDAFSRLEAYLVRQIFGRLTEFDADSHRVVPGLAHHWEPAHSAQLWHFWLRPGLSFHDGTPLTVHDVAATFERLRAECKTYQRLYSRIARVEVGDDQRVSFHLTEPHYLWPRCTANGNSSIVPLNRSANFSHMPVGSGPFRLVRNNSYQLTFRAFKDYYRERPLLDEIDLWVMEAQGPAPSFDLQFGYNSTGHDAGASVGPHTNTHLSEPLAGCTYLICKPTSPLFHTVAQRLALGDWVATSAWLAADDLTHTPARGLLPQWKHRPEPPPSECPVPAGTHLRMVTGPRTSICRMAQDLQARFDAAGVHLEFASLPIHEWVNPAHFADADLVLAGEVMYHDPQFGCFDWFSADIMLRRWMPPAEVALLDAALHRAQTEPNEAQRMQLFEDMAYRIVNQGLALPLTHETQVLAVAPHVAGARIGPLGFAAFETLWRRG
;
A
#
# COMPACT_ATOMS: atom_id res chain seq x y z
N MET A 1 -14.15 -61.65 -41.81
CA MET A 1 -14.26 -62.62 -40.69
C MET A 1 -13.00 -63.47 -40.68
N PRO A 2 -12.02 -63.20 -39.80
CA PRO A 2 -10.67 -63.79 -39.89
C PRO A 2 -10.42 -64.94 -38.90
N THR A 3 -9.43 -65.78 -39.21
CA THR A 3 -8.80 -66.74 -38.29
C THR A 3 -7.28 -66.82 -38.50
N GLU A 4 -6.55 -66.74 -37.38
CA GLU A 4 -5.20 -67.24 -37.08
C GLU A 4 -3.92 -66.87 -37.90
N ARG A 5 -2.79 -66.85 -37.14
CA ARG A 5 -1.40 -67.32 -37.43
C ARG A 5 -0.23 -66.28 -37.39
N PRO A 6 1.00 -66.68 -36.93
CA PRO A 6 1.50 -66.23 -35.61
C PRO A 6 3.05 -66.01 -35.50
N ILE A 7 3.60 -66.09 -34.25
CA ILE A 7 4.98 -66.51 -33.85
C ILE A 7 6.14 -65.46 -33.71
N THR A 8 6.47 -65.21 -32.43
CA THR A 8 7.75 -64.97 -31.71
C THR A 8 9.11 -64.69 -32.40
N ASN A 9 9.95 -63.85 -31.76
CA ASN A 9 11.18 -64.35 -31.10
C ASN A 9 11.75 -63.41 -30.00
N THR A 10 12.63 -63.95 -29.13
CA THR A 10 12.99 -63.38 -27.81
C THR A 10 14.50 -63.38 -27.52
N THR A 11 15.05 -62.27 -27.00
CA THR A 11 16.35 -62.17 -26.27
C THR A 11 16.34 -60.98 -25.28
N VAL A 12 17.31 -60.84 -24.37
CA VAL A 12 17.28 -61.33 -22.97
C VAL A 12 18.53 -60.83 -22.20
N LEU A 13 18.34 -60.26 -21.00
CA LEU A 13 19.36 -59.93 -19.95
C LEU A 13 20.46 -58.88 -20.30
N SER A 14 20.85 -57.91 -19.44
CA SER A 14 21.06 -57.97 -17.99
C SER A 14 21.30 -56.56 -17.36
N ASN A 15 21.18 -56.48 -16.03
CA ASN A 15 21.51 -55.32 -15.20
C ASN A 15 23.03 -55.12 -14.99
N LYS A 16 23.52 -53.87 -14.92
CA LYS A 16 24.69 -53.51 -14.09
C LYS A 16 24.73 -52.01 -13.72
N ARG A 17 25.07 -51.73 -12.45
CA ARG A 17 25.24 -50.38 -11.87
C ARG A 17 26.64 -49.81 -12.18
N ARG A 18 26.78 -48.49 -12.40
CA ARG A 18 27.48 -47.52 -11.49
C ARG A 18 27.95 -46.20 -12.16
N THR A 19 27.90 -45.14 -11.34
CA THR A 19 28.83 -43.97 -11.22
C THR A 19 29.03 -42.93 -12.35
N ALA A 20 28.56 -41.70 -12.02
CA ALA A 20 29.32 -40.44 -11.88
C ALA A 20 29.94 -39.71 -13.10
N GLY A 21 29.94 -38.37 -13.01
CA GLY A 21 30.36 -37.40 -14.03
C GLY A 21 29.12 -36.74 -14.68
N GLY A 22 28.84 -35.44 -14.57
CA GLY A 22 29.72 -34.30 -14.29
C GLY A 22 30.07 -33.61 -15.61
N TYR A 23 29.38 -32.53 -15.95
CA TYR A 23 29.65 -31.74 -17.16
C TYR A 23 29.45 -30.24 -16.89
N ASP A 24 30.44 -29.46 -17.31
CA ASP A 24 30.62 -28.05 -16.96
C ASP A 24 29.78 -27.06 -17.78
N PHE A 25 29.47 -25.93 -17.15
CA PHE A 25 29.02 -24.72 -17.84
C PHE A 25 30.20 -24.05 -18.55
N ILE A 26 30.19 -24.01 -19.89
CA ILE A 26 31.13 -23.21 -20.66
C ILE A 26 30.69 -21.74 -20.63
N GLN A 27 31.46 -20.91 -19.92
CA GLN A 27 31.41 -19.46 -20.08
C GLN A 27 32.04 -19.05 -21.42
N GLN A 28 31.37 -18.19 -22.18
CA GLN A 28 31.98 -17.47 -23.29
C GLN A 28 31.97 -15.97 -23.01
N HIS A 29 33.16 -15.38 -22.86
CA HIS A 29 33.38 -13.95 -22.95
C HIS A 29 33.58 -13.53 -24.42
N PRO A 30 32.95 -12.45 -24.89
CA PRO A 30 33.44 -11.67 -26.00
C PRO A 30 34.16 -10.41 -25.50
N THR A 31 35.37 -10.16 -26.01
CA THR A 31 36.17 -8.97 -25.67
C THR A 31 36.12 -7.89 -26.76
N SER A 32 35.92 -6.66 -26.28
CA SER A 32 36.39 -5.40 -26.86
C SER A 32 35.54 -4.66 -27.93
N ARG A 33 35.34 -3.37 -27.62
CA ARG A 33 35.29 -2.20 -28.53
C ARG A 33 34.07 -1.99 -29.45
N ASP A 34 32.99 -1.52 -28.84
CA ASP A 34 32.41 -0.24 -29.30
C ASP A 34 32.26 0.71 -28.11
N ASN A 35 33.00 1.81 -28.11
CA ASN A 35 33.11 2.72 -26.96
C ASN A 35 32.29 4.00 -27.18
N ARG A 36 30.99 3.83 -27.47
CA ARG A 36 30.01 4.92 -27.52
C ARG A 36 29.22 4.93 -26.22
N VAL A 37 29.76 5.60 -25.20
CA VAL A 37 28.99 5.91 -23.98
C VAL A 37 27.79 6.76 -24.40
N PRO A 38 26.54 6.37 -24.07
CA PRO A 38 25.37 7.10 -24.52
C PRO A 38 25.39 8.52 -23.94
N VAL A 39 25.07 9.51 -24.78
CA VAL A 39 25.10 10.95 -24.42
C VAL A 39 24.22 11.26 -23.20
N CYS A 40 23.19 10.45 -22.94
CA CYS A 40 22.39 10.51 -21.72
C CYS A 40 23.20 10.16 -20.46
N ALA A 41 23.95 9.05 -20.45
CA ALA A 41 24.80 8.65 -19.33
C ALA A 41 25.97 9.63 -19.11
N ILE A 42 26.51 10.23 -20.18
CA ILE A 42 27.51 11.30 -20.07
C ILE A 42 26.90 12.53 -19.39
N LYS A 43 25.71 12.99 -19.82
CA LYS A 43 25.03 14.14 -19.19
C LYS A 43 24.65 13.89 -17.74
N VAL A 44 24.16 12.70 -17.40
CA VAL A 44 23.87 12.29 -16.01
C VAL A 44 25.15 12.30 -15.18
N LYS A 45 26.25 11.73 -15.69
CA LYS A 45 27.52 11.67 -14.97
C LYS A 45 28.16 13.04 -14.77
N ILE A 46 28.16 13.92 -15.79
CA ILE A 46 28.66 15.30 -15.66
C ILE A 46 27.84 16.06 -14.61
N LYS A 47 26.50 15.94 -14.62
CA LYS A 47 25.65 16.57 -13.61
C LYS A 47 25.92 16.00 -12.20
N MET A 48 26.12 14.68 -12.07
CA MET A 48 26.52 14.05 -10.80
C MET A 48 27.89 14.53 -10.29
N ASP A 49 28.89 14.64 -11.17
CA ASP A 49 30.25 15.08 -10.79
C ASP A 49 30.24 16.57 -10.38
N GLU A 50 29.48 17.43 -11.06
CA GLU A 50 29.26 18.84 -10.67
C GLU A 50 28.53 18.95 -9.33
N VAL A 51 27.47 18.18 -9.09
CA VAL A 51 26.70 18.18 -7.84
C VAL A 51 27.54 17.65 -6.66
N GLN A 52 28.27 16.54 -6.84
CA GLN A 52 29.19 16.02 -5.82
C GLN A 52 30.31 17.02 -5.46
N SER A 53 30.78 17.81 -6.44
CA SER A 53 31.79 18.85 -6.21
C SER A 53 31.31 19.98 -5.28
N LYS A 54 30.00 20.29 -5.29
CA LYS A 54 29.37 21.32 -4.43
C LYS A 54 28.97 20.79 -3.05
N ILE A 55 28.46 19.56 -2.95
CA ILE A 55 27.96 18.98 -1.70
C ILE A 55 29.11 18.61 -0.74
N SER A 56 30.20 18.04 -1.27
CA SER A 56 31.30 17.53 -0.44
C SER A 56 31.97 18.60 0.46
N PRO A 57 32.23 19.85 -0.02
CA PRO A 57 32.75 20.91 0.83
C PRO A 57 31.80 21.39 1.93
N PHE A 58 30.51 21.57 1.62
CA PHE A 58 29.51 22.05 2.59
C PHE A 58 29.33 21.05 3.73
N MET A 59 29.08 19.78 3.42
CA MET A 59 28.84 18.75 4.43
C MET A 59 30.06 18.51 5.34
N LYS A 60 31.28 18.66 4.81
CA LYS A 60 32.52 18.62 5.62
C LYS A 60 32.60 19.81 6.59
N LEU A 61 32.26 21.01 6.14
CA LEU A 61 32.27 22.20 6.99
C LEU A 61 31.16 22.15 8.06
N LEU A 62 29.98 21.63 7.71
CA LEU A 62 28.86 21.41 8.63
C LEU A 62 29.19 20.37 9.71
N ALA A 63 29.84 19.26 9.34
CA ALA A 63 30.31 18.27 10.31
C ALA A 63 31.35 18.85 11.30
N GLN A 64 32.20 19.77 10.82
CA GLN A 64 33.12 20.53 11.67
C GLN A 64 32.38 21.54 12.56
N TYR A 65 31.32 22.19 12.06
CA TYR A 65 30.47 23.10 12.83
C TYR A 65 29.74 22.37 13.97
N ARG A 66 29.15 21.19 13.71
CA ARG A 66 28.55 20.31 14.73
C ARG A 66 29.50 19.99 15.87
N ARG A 67 30.74 19.59 15.54
CA ARG A 67 31.79 19.29 16.53
C ARG A 67 32.16 20.52 17.36
N LEU A 68 32.31 21.68 16.72
CA LEU A 68 32.62 22.94 17.40
C LEU A 68 31.49 23.36 18.35
N HIS A 69 30.23 23.21 17.94
CA HIS A 69 29.06 23.52 18.75
C HIS A 69 28.98 22.63 20.00
N ALA A 70 29.13 21.32 19.84
CA ALA A 70 29.15 20.37 20.95
C ALA A 70 30.32 20.61 21.92
N LEU A 71 31.51 20.95 21.40
CA LEU A 71 32.70 21.28 22.21
C LEU A 71 32.48 22.55 23.06
N VAL A 72 31.93 23.62 22.47
CA VAL A 72 31.69 24.87 23.20
C VAL A 72 30.58 24.67 24.25
N GLN A 73 29.55 23.87 23.95
CA GLN A 73 28.52 23.48 24.92
C GLN A 73 29.11 22.70 26.10
N SER A 74 30.00 21.73 25.86
CA SER A 74 30.60 20.93 26.95
C SER A 74 31.62 21.70 27.80
N LEU A 75 32.24 22.75 27.25
CA LEU A 75 33.13 23.64 28.00
C LEU A 75 32.38 24.61 28.93
N GLY A 76 31.11 24.93 28.66
CA GLY A 76 30.28 25.78 29.52
C GLY A 76 30.71 27.25 29.65
N HIS A 77 31.79 27.66 28.98
CA HIS A 77 32.32 29.02 28.96
C HIS A 77 32.83 29.39 27.56
N GLN A 78 33.00 30.70 27.28
CA GLN A 78 33.58 31.19 26.03
C GLN A 78 35.07 30.78 25.94
N PRO A 79 35.49 29.95 24.98
CA PRO A 79 36.85 29.43 24.90
C PRO A 79 37.78 30.34 24.07
N GLY A 80 39.06 30.39 24.44
CA GLY A 80 40.11 31.01 23.62
C GLY A 80 40.51 30.16 22.42
N LEU A 81 41.19 30.76 21.44
CA LEU A 81 41.66 30.06 20.24
C LEU A 81 42.50 28.78 20.53
N PRO A 82 43.41 28.74 21.53
CA PRO A 82 44.16 27.52 21.84
C PRO A 82 43.27 26.37 22.33
N ALA A 83 42.28 26.67 23.18
CA ALA A 83 41.34 25.68 23.70
C ALA A 83 40.43 25.12 22.59
N LEU A 84 39.97 25.97 21.67
CA LEU A 84 39.25 25.54 20.48
C LEU A 84 40.10 24.66 19.58
N ALA A 85 41.35 25.04 19.32
CA ALA A 85 42.28 24.27 18.50
C ALA A 85 42.55 22.88 19.09
N GLN A 86 42.79 22.81 20.40
CA GLN A 86 43.00 21.56 21.14
C GLN A 86 41.76 20.65 21.10
N GLY A 87 40.57 21.17 21.44
CA GLY A 87 39.33 20.38 21.46
C GLY A 87 38.84 19.97 20.06
N MET A 88 39.20 20.70 19.02
CA MET A 88 38.96 20.33 17.62
C MET A 88 40.10 19.49 17.00
N HIS A 89 41.11 19.11 17.81
CA HIS A 89 42.29 18.34 17.39
C HIS A 89 43.01 18.89 16.15
N CYS A 90 43.25 20.21 16.12
CA CYS A 90 43.90 20.87 15.00
C CYS A 90 44.86 21.98 15.46
N SER A 91 45.68 22.51 14.54
CA SER A 91 46.54 23.66 14.85
C SER A 91 45.71 24.96 14.96
N GLU A 92 46.18 25.93 15.75
CA GLU A 92 45.53 27.25 15.85
C GLU A 92 45.34 27.95 14.49
N ARG A 93 46.28 27.74 13.55
CA ARG A 93 46.16 28.21 12.16
C ARG A 93 44.97 27.58 11.45
N ASN A 94 44.77 26.27 11.61
CA ASN A 94 43.62 25.58 11.02
C ASN A 94 42.31 25.96 11.71
N MET A 95 42.31 26.11 13.04
CA MET A 95 41.14 26.58 13.79
C MET A 95 40.71 27.98 13.35
N ARG A 96 41.68 28.90 13.16
CA ARG A 96 41.42 30.27 12.67
C ARG A 96 40.86 30.25 11.25
N ASN A 97 41.39 29.42 10.36
CA ASN A 97 40.85 29.22 9.01
C ASN A 97 39.42 28.64 9.04
N LEU A 98 39.13 27.73 9.98
CA LEU A 98 37.81 27.12 10.14
C LEU A 98 36.76 28.13 10.60
N LEU A 99 37.08 28.93 11.63
CA LEU A 99 36.24 30.03 12.11
C LEU A 99 35.99 31.07 11.02
N ALA A 100 37.03 31.45 10.26
CA ALA A 100 36.91 32.39 9.14
C ALA A 100 35.98 31.86 8.03
N LYS A 101 36.04 30.56 7.70
CA LYS A 101 35.12 29.92 6.74
C LYS A 101 33.68 29.94 7.23
N MET A 102 33.43 29.56 8.48
CA MET A 102 32.09 29.55 9.06
C MET A 102 31.50 30.96 9.17
N GLN A 103 32.32 31.95 9.53
CA GLN A 103 31.92 33.36 9.57
C GLN A 103 31.64 33.93 8.17
N ALA A 104 32.41 33.54 7.15
CA ALA A 104 32.14 33.93 5.76
C ALA A 104 30.85 33.33 5.19
N GLN A 105 30.33 32.25 5.79
CA GLN A 105 29.01 31.69 5.49
C GLN A 105 27.90 32.25 6.41
N GLY A 106 28.22 33.19 7.30
CA GLY A 106 27.26 33.79 8.24
C GLY A 106 26.85 32.89 9.42
N TRP A 107 27.46 31.73 9.62
CA TRP A 107 27.00 30.74 10.62
C TRP A 107 27.29 31.19 12.06
N LEU A 108 28.41 31.87 12.25
CA LEU A 108 28.91 32.35 13.53
C LEU A 108 29.62 33.69 13.36
N THR A 109 29.95 34.34 14.47
CA THR A 109 30.93 35.43 14.52
C THR A 109 31.93 35.16 15.62
N TRP A 110 33.21 35.23 15.27
CA TRP A 110 34.34 35.07 16.17
C TRP A 110 35.08 36.39 16.33
N THR A 111 35.16 36.86 17.58
CA THR A 111 35.96 38.02 17.96
C THR A 111 37.15 37.55 18.79
N ALA A 112 38.35 37.80 18.29
CA ALA A 112 39.59 37.43 18.98
C ALA A 112 39.91 38.45 20.08
N GLY A 113 40.03 37.98 21.32
CA GLY A 113 40.48 38.80 22.44
C GLY A 113 41.94 39.24 22.25
N GLN A 114 42.19 40.55 22.20
CA GLN A 114 43.55 41.10 22.13
C GLN A 114 43.97 41.74 23.46
N GLY A 115 44.97 41.13 24.12
CA GLY A 115 45.60 41.66 25.34
C GLY A 115 45.02 41.12 26.66
N ARG A 116 45.75 41.36 27.75
CA ARG A 116 45.37 40.92 29.11
C ARG A 116 44.02 41.54 29.49
N GLY A 117 43.01 40.70 29.74
CA GLY A 117 41.66 41.12 30.16
C GLY A 117 40.60 41.18 29.05
N ARG A 118 40.94 40.95 27.78
CA ARG A 118 39.94 40.79 26.70
C ARG A 118 39.73 39.32 26.37
N HIS A 119 38.56 38.80 26.71
CA HIS A 119 38.15 37.45 26.34
C HIS A 119 37.78 37.40 24.85
N SER A 120 38.04 36.25 24.21
CA SER A 120 37.48 36.00 22.88
C SER A 120 35.99 35.65 23.03
N ALA A 121 35.15 36.10 22.10
CA ALA A 121 33.73 35.78 22.09
C ALA A 121 33.30 35.16 20.76
N LEU A 122 32.60 34.05 20.86
CA LEU A 122 31.95 33.33 19.79
C LEU A 122 30.42 33.52 19.92
N VAL A 123 29.80 34.06 18.88
CA VAL A 123 28.35 34.22 18.75
C VAL A 123 27.86 33.27 17.66
N TRP A 124 26.81 32.51 17.94
CA TRP A 124 26.15 31.64 16.97
C TRP A 124 24.97 32.39 16.34
N HIS A 125 24.85 32.34 15.02
CA HIS A 125 23.71 32.95 14.30
C HIS A 125 22.66 31.92 13.87
N THR A 126 23.02 30.63 13.88
CA THR A 126 22.18 29.51 13.44
C THR A 126 22.67 28.21 14.07
N THR A 127 21.79 27.23 14.25
CA THR A 127 22.16 25.92 14.79
C THR A 127 22.69 25.00 13.69
N PRO A 128 23.50 23.98 14.03
CA PRO A 128 23.96 23.01 13.04
C PRO A 128 22.84 22.18 12.39
N ASP A 129 21.65 22.14 12.98
CA ASP A 129 20.50 21.44 12.41
C ASP A 129 19.62 22.35 11.55
N ALA A 130 19.50 23.64 11.88
CA ALA A 130 18.92 24.63 10.98
C ALA A 130 19.71 24.72 9.65
N LEU A 131 21.04 24.84 9.72
CA LEU A 131 21.89 24.83 8.52
C LEU A 131 21.80 23.55 7.68
N ALA A 132 21.58 22.40 8.33
CA ALA A 132 21.37 21.16 7.62
C ALA A 132 20.05 21.21 6.85
N LEU A 133 18.97 21.63 7.51
CA LEU A 133 17.65 21.78 6.88
C LEU A 133 17.68 22.79 5.73
N ASP A 134 18.27 23.97 5.92
CA ASP A 134 18.27 25.03 4.90
C ASP A 134 19.06 24.62 3.63
N HIS A 135 20.22 23.97 3.79
CA HIS A 135 20.96 23.42 2.64
C HIS A 135 20.21 22.30 1.93
N MET A 136 19.45 21.51 2.68
CA MET A 136 18.60 20.48 2.09
C MET A 136 17.41 21.07 1.34
N SER A 137 16.81 22.16 1.82
CA SER A 137 15.78 22.89 1.09
C SER A 137 16.28 23.44 -0.24
N GLU A 138 17.54 23.86 -0.31
CA GLU A 138 18.21 24.21 -1.58
C GLU A 138 18.29 22.99 -2.53
N LEU A 139 18.73 21.82 -2.02
CA LEU A 139 18.83 20.58 -2.81
C LEU A 139 17.47 20.02 -3.24
N LEU A 140 16.42 20.18 -2.42
CA LEU A 140 15.04 19.84 -2.75
C LEU A 140 14.55 20.68 -3.94
N ARG A 141 14.84 21.99 -3.92
CA ARG A 141 14.51 22.95 -4.99
C ARG A 141 15.28 22.69 -6.29
N GLU A 142 16.49 22.14 -6.22
CA GLU A 142 17.25 21.70 -7.41
C GLU A 142 16.83 20.30 -7.92
N GLY A 143 15.98 19.58 -7.18
CA GLY A 143 15.36 18.31 -7.57
C GLY A 143 16.13 17.04 -7.19
N ASP A 144 17.25 17.14 -6.47
CA ASP A 144 18.14 16.02 -6.09
C ASP A 144 17.74 15.35 -4.76
N LEU A 145 16.44 15.08 -4.64
CA LEU A 145 15.77 14.45 -3.47
C LEU A 145 16.48 13.21 -2.91
N GLU A 146 16.86 12.27 -3.77
CA GLU A 146 17.41 10.98 -3.35
C GLU A 146 18.77 11.14 -2.64
N GLN A 147 19.61 12.07 -3.11
CA GLN A 147 20.92 12.33 -2.50
C GLN A 147 20.80 13.11 -1.19
N ALA A 148 19.81 13.99 -1.08
CA ALA A 148 19.50 14.73 0.13
C ALA A 148 19.08 13.76 1.26
N PHE A 149 18.07 12.91 1.02
CA PHE A 149 17.58 11.96 2.04
C PHE A 149 18.58 10.84 2.37
N ALA A 150 19.39 10.37 1.42
CA ALA A 150 20.36 9.28 1.64
C ALA A 150 21.43 9.62 2.69
N GLN A 151 21.75 10.90 2.89
CA GLN A 151 22.78 11.36 3.85
C GLN A 151 22.24 11.67 5.24
N LEU A 152 20.91 11.58 5.45
CA LEU A 152 20.28 11.89 6.73
C LEU A 152 20.14 10.70 7.68
N ASN A 153 20.23 11.00 8.98
CA ASN A 153 19.75 10.12 10.05
C ASN A 153 18.21 10.20 10.19
N PRO A 154 17.55 9.23 10.86
CA PRO A 154 16.08 9.20 10.95
C PRO A 154 15.44 10.46 11.54
N THR A 155 16.04 11.04 12.58
CA THR A 155 15.56 12.28 13.22
C THR A 155 15.56 13.46 12.25
N GLN A 156 16.61 13.58 11.45
CA GLN A 156 16.70 14.62 10.42
C GLN A 156 15.72 14.40 9.27
N ARG A 157 15.43 13.14 8.90
CA ARG A 157 14.40 12.83 7.89
C ARG A 157 13.03 13.28 8.37
N SER A 158 12.65 12.92 9.59
CA SER A 158 11.41 13.38 10.22
C SER A 158 11.32 14.91 10.27
N ALA A 159 12.38 15.60 10.68
CA ALA A 159 12.42 17.07 10.71
C ALA A 159 12.32 17.73 9.33
N LEU A 160 12.90 17.13 8.28
CA LEU A 160 12.76 17.62 6.90
C LEU A 160 11.34 17.35 6.35
N SER A 161 10.83 16.14 6.55
CA SER A 161 9.47 15.73 6.17
C SER A 161 8.40 16.64 6.79
N ALA A 162 8.60 17.11 8.02
CA ALA A 162 7.70 18.06 8.68
C ALA A 162 7.67 19.45 8.02
N ARG A 163 8.81 19.93 7.47
CA ARG A 163 8.92 21.25 6.81
C ARG A 163 8.68 21.19 5.29
N LEU A 164 8.57 19.99 4.73
CA LEU A 164 8.50 19.75 3.28
C LEU A 164 7.43 20.58 2.54
N PRO A 165 6.19 20.76 3.05
CA PRO A 165 5.17 21.54 2.34
C PRO A 165 5.46 23.03 2.24
N GLU A 166 6.06 23.62 3.28
CA GLU A 166 6.43 25.04 3.30
C GLU A 166 7.35 25.37 2.11
N TYR A 167 8.18 24.40 1.71
CA TYR A 167 9.05 24.48 0.54
C TYR A 167 8.35 24.09 -0.78
N LEU A 168 7.48 23.08 -0.76
CA LEU A 168 6.72 22.65 -1.94
C LEU A 168 5.63 23.66 -2.38
N GLU A 169 5.16 24.52 -1.49
CA GLU A 169 4.24 25.62 -1.80
C GLU A 169 4.88 26.69 -2.70
N ALA A 170 6.21 26.82 -2.71
CA ALA A 170 6.92 27.86 -3.46
C ALA A 170 7.04 27.60 -4.97
N ASP A 171 7.00 26.33 -5.41
CA ASP A 171 7.37 25.95 -6.80
C ASP A 171 6.16 25.57 -7.69
N HIS A 172 5.03 25.18 -7.09
CA HIS A 172 3.87 24.64 -7.83
C HIS A 172 2.72 25.62 -8.09
N ALA A 173 2.89 26.92 -7.84
CA ALA A 173 1.86 27.94 -8.10
C ALA A 173 1.43 28.06 -9.59
N SER A 174 2.16 27.44 -10.52
CA SER A 174 1.92 27.51 -11.97
C SER A 174 1.45 26.21 -12.63
N GLN A 175 1.29 25.11 -11.87
CA GLN A 175 0.93 23.80 -12.42
C GLN A 175 -0.38 23.27 -11.81
N ARG A 176 -1.15 22.50 -12.58
CA ARG A 176 -2.34 21.79 -12.07
C ARG A 176 -1.91 20.53 -11.34
N SER A 177 -1.09 20.69 -10.31
CA SER A 177 -0.60 19.60 -9.46
C SER A 177 -1.22 19.61 -8.06
N LEU A 178 -1.34 18.42 -7.48
CA LEU A 178 -1.78 18.17 -6.10
C LEU A 178 -0.81 17.22 -5.38
N ARG A 179 -0.74 17.33 -4.06
CA ARG A 179 0.15 16.56 -3.18
C ARG A 179 -0.67 15.74 -2.18
N MET A 180 -0.30 14.48 -1.99
CA MET A 180 -0.98 13.51 -1.11
C MET A 180 0.04 12.77 -0.22
N PRO A 181 -0.20 12.61 1.10
CA PRO A 181 0.66 11.82 1.97
C PRO A 181 0.26 10.33 1.96
N VAL A 182 1.26 9.46 1.85
CA VAL A 182 1.12 8.01 2.02
C VAL A 182 1.95 7.51 3.20
N TYR A 183 1.36 6.63 4.01
CA TYR A 183 1.90 6.17 5.30
C TYR A 183 3.10 5.21 5.21
N ARG A 184 3.46 4.78 3.99
CA ARG A 184 4.59 3.87 3.72
C ARG A 184 4.99 3.86 2.25
N GLN A 185 6.15 3.28 1.96
CA GLN A 185 6.57 2.93 0.61
C GLN A 185 5.66 1.88 -0.01
N VAL A 186 5.46 1.97 -1.33
CA VAL A 186 4.69 1.02 -2.14
C VAL A 186 5.56 -0.20 -2.46
N GLN A 187 5.02 -1.43 -2.34
CA GLN A 187 5.83 -2.65 -2.50
C GLN A 187 5.91 -3.16 -3.95
N SER A 188 4.76 -3.37 -4.59
CA SER A 188 4.64 -3.77 -6.00
C SER A 188 3.42 -3.09 -6.60
N LEU A 189 3.58 -2.56 -7.81
CA LEU A 189 2.52 -2.01 -8.66
C LEU A 189 2.19 -2.93 -9.84
N ASP A 190 2.66 -4.18 -9.84
CA ASP A 190 2.06 -5.20 -10.70
C ASP A 190 0.66 -5.54 -10.17
N PRO A 191 -0.41 -5.44 -10.98
CA PRO A 191 -1.77 -5.81 -10.58
C PRO A 191 -1.91 -7.22 -9.98
N LEU A 192 -1.00 -8.15 -10.32
CA LEU A 192 -1.01 -9.52 -9.80
C LEU A 192 -0.62 -9.63 -8.32
N ASP A 193 0.21 -8.70 -7.83
CA ASP A 193 0.76 -8.67 -6.46
C ASP A 193 0.12 -7.57 -5.58
N ALA A 194 -0.70 -6.70 -6.16
CA ALA A 194 -1.26 -5.50 -5.54
C ALA A 194 -2.37 -5.81 -4.50
N PHE A 195 -1.99 -6.44 -3.38
CA PHE A 195 -2.92 -6.95 -2.36
C PHE A 195 -3.43 -5.89 -1.36
N SER A 196 -2.62 -4.87 -1.06
CA SER A 196 -2.96 -3.85 -0.06
C SER A 196 -3.86 -2.75 -0.65
N ARG A 197 -4.69 -2.12 0.20
CA ARG A 197 -5.59 -1.00 -0.19
C ARG A 197 -4.88 0.08 -1.01
N LEU A 198 -3.64 0.44 -0.65
CA LEU A 198 -2.86 1.47 -1.35
C LEU A 198 -2.43 1.01 -2.75
N GLU A 199 -1.74 -0.12 -2.88
CA GLU A 199 -1.33 -0.70 -4.17
C GLU A 199 -2.53 -0.92 -5.10
N ALA A 200 -3.61 -1.52 -4.59
CA ALA A 200 -4.83 -1.79 -5.34
C ALA A 200 -5.53 -0.50 -5.81
N TYR A 201 -5.44 0.58 -5.05
CA TYR A 201 -5.90 1.92 -5.46
C TYR A 201 -5.00 2.53 -6.54
N LEU A 202 -3.67 2.50 -6.38
CA LEU A 202 -2.71 3.09 -7.33
C LEU A 202 -2.73 2.36 -8.67
N VAL A 203 -2.86 1.03 -8.66
CA VAL A 203 -3.05 0.21 -9.87
C VAL A 203 -4.25 0.70 -10.69
N ARG A 204 -5.37 1.10 -10.07
CA ARG A 204 -6.54 1.64 -10.80
C ARG A 204 -6.28 3.00 -11.45
N GLN A 205 -5.31 3.78 -10.96
CA GLN A 205 -4.89 5.04 -11.59
C GLN A 205 -3.94 4.80 -12.77
N ILE A 206 -3.18 3.70 -12.74
CA ILE A 206 -2.16 3.34 -13.74
C ILE A 206 -2.76 2.54 -14.91
N PHE A 207 -3.74 1.67 -14.67
CA PHE A 207 -4.18 0.68 -15.65
C PHE A 207 -5.67 0.72 -15.97
N GLY A 208 -6.00 0.53 -17.25
CA GLY A 208 -7.36 0.26 -17.69
C GLY A 208 -7.78 -1.20 -17.45
N ARG A 209 -9.07 -1.41 -17.25
CA ARG A 209 -9.73 -2.72 -17.07
C ARG A 209 -10.77 -2.93 -18.17
N LEU A 210 -11.21 -4.17 -18.42
CA LEU A 210 -12.18 -4.42 -19.50
C LEU A 210 -13.49 -3.68 -19.24
N THR A 211 -13.94 -3.74 -17.99
CA THR A 211 -15.10 -3.03 -17.47
C THR A 211 -14.68 -2.13 -16.32
N GLU A 212 -15.57 -1.25 -15.89
CA GLU A 212 -15.43 -0.44 -14.68
C GLU A 212 -16.67 -0.67 -13.81
N PHE A 213 -16.56 -0.44 -12.49
CA PHE A 213 -17.74 -0.35 -11.62
C PHE A 213 -18.02 1.12 -11.33
N ASP A 214 -19.21 1.58 -11.72
CA ASP A 214 -19.69 2.91 -11.40
C ASP A 214 -20.42 2.89 -10.05
N ALA A 215 -19.89 3.65 -9.09
CA ALA A 215 -20.43 3.77 -7.75
C ALA A 215 -21.74 4.58 -7.72
N ASP A 216 -21.93 5.55 -8.62
CA ASP A 216 -23.11 6.41 -8.63
C ASP A 216 -24.36 5.64 -9.13
N SER A 217 -24.22 4.78 -10.15
CA SER A 217 -25.31 3.92 -10.65
C SER A 217 -25.34 2.50 -10.08
N HIS A 218 -24.35 2.12 -9.26
CA HIS A 218 -24.11 0.77 -8.71
C HIS A 218 -24.03 -0.35 -9.78
N ARG A 219 -23.50 -0.03 -10.98
CA ARG A 219 -23.47 -0.95 -12.14
C ARG A 219 -22.07 -1.12 -12.71
N VAL A 220 -21.87 -2.26 -13.37
CA VAL A 220 -20.74 -2.44 -14.28
C VAL A 220 -20.97 -1.64 -15.56
N VAL A 221 -19.98 -0.85 -15.96
CA VAL A 221 -20.00 0.03 -17.13
C VAL A 221 -18.81 -0.24 -18.07
N PRO A 222 -18.84 0.19 -19.35
CA PRO A 222 -17.79 -0.12 -20.32
C PRO A 222 -16.43 0.54 -20.02
N GLY A 223 -15.39 -0.28 -19.81
CA GLY A 223 -14.00 0.13 -19.63
C GLY A 223 -13.26 0.20 -20.96
N LEU A 224 -12.12 -0.50 -21.05
CA LEU A 224 -11.39 -0.75 -22.30
C LEU A 224 -12.25 -1.53 -23.31
N ALA A 225 -13.11 -2.42 -22.83
CA ALA A 225 -14.18 -2.99 -23.64
C ALA A 225 -15.35 -2.00 -23.71
N HIS A 226 -15.82 -1.67 -24.92
CA HIS A 226 -16.98 -0.80 -25.10
C HIS A 226 -18.31 -1.55 -24.95
N HIS A 227 -18.28 -2.88 -25.07
CA HIS A 227 -19.43 -3.75 -24.96
C HIS A 227 -19.00 -5.16 -24.50
N TRP A 228 -19.90 -5.86 -23.82
CA TRP A 228 -19.76 -7.28 -23.49
C TRP A 228 -21.15 -7.93 -23.35
N GLU A 229 -21.22 -9.24 -23.58
CA GLU A 229 -22.45 -10.01 -23.40
C GLU A 229 -22.17 -11.45 -22.94
N PRO A 230 -23.09 -12.07 -22.17
CA PRO A 230 -23.05 -13.49 -21.86
C PRO A 230 -23.62 -14.34 -23.00
N ALA A 231 -22.97 -15.45 -23.28
CA ALA A 231 -23.45 -16.56 -24.09
C ALA A 231 -23.45 -17.85 -23.27
N HIS A 232 -24.14 -18.90 -23.77
CA HIS A 232 -24.19 -20.22 -23.12
C HIS A 232 -24.50 -20.16 -21.62
N SER A 233 -25.57 -19.43 -21.24
CA SER A 233 -25.97 -19.23 -19.83
C SER A 233 -24.83 -18.73 -18.92
N ALA A 234 -24.07 -17.73 -19.40
CA ALA A 234 -22.92 -17.14 -18.70
C ALA A 234 -21.73 -18.09 -18.44
N GLN A 235 -21.61 -19.19 -19.19
CA GLN A 235 -20.37 -19.98 -19.31
C GLN A 235 -19.42 -19.43 -20.38
N LEU A 236 -19.91 -18.62 -21.31
CA LEU A 236 -19.10 -17.91 -22.30
C LEU A 236 -19.38 -16.42 -22.18
N TRP A 237 -18.34 -15.59 -22.22
CA TRP A 237 -18.48 -14.14 -22.22
C TRP A 237 -17.65 -13.50 -23.33
N HIS A 238 -18.29 -12.69 -24.16
CA HIS A 238 -17.63 -11.92 -25.22
C HIS A 238 -17.42 -10.48 -24.76
N PHE A 239 -16.25 -9.91 -25.02
CA PHE A 239 -15.90 -8.51 -24.78
C PHE A 239 -15.28 -7.93 -26.05
N TRP A 240 -15.68 -6.72 -26.46
CA TRP A 240 -15.15 -6.02 -27.63
C TRP A 240 -14.37 -4.79 -27.20
N LEU A 241 -13.08 -4.73 -27.54
CA LEU A 241 -12.21 -3.61 -27.17
C LEU A 241 -12.50 -2.37 -28.02
N ARG A 242 -12.30 -1.20 -27.43
CA ARG A 242 -12.32 0.07 -28.16
C ARG A 242 -11.19 0.09 -29.21
N PRO A 243 -11.42 0.70 -30.39
CA PRO A 243 -10.35 0.96 -31.34
C PRO A 243 -9.38 2.03 -30.78
N GLY A 244 -8.11 1.97 -31.19
CA GLY A 244 -7.11 3.00 -30.88
C GLY A 244 -6.59 3.03 -29.44
N LEU A 245 -6.82 1.98 -28.65
CA LEU A 245 -6.25 1.87 -27.30
C LEU A 245 -4.72 1.79 -27.35
N SER A 246 -4.07 2.48 -26.40
CA SER A 246 -2.62 2.48 -26.25
C SER A 246 -2.20 2.42 -24.78
N PHE A 247 -0.98 1.95 -24.56
CA PHE A 247 -0.28 2.03 -23.29
C PHE A 247 0.49 3.36 -23.16
N HIS A 248 0.95 3.69 -21.95
CA HIS A 248 1.60 4.96 -21.60
C HIS A 248 2.89 5.26 -22.37
N ASP A 249 3.51 4.24 -22.97
CA ASP A 249 4.70 4.32 -23.82
C ASP A 249 4.38 4.50 -25.32
N GLY A 250 3.09 4.53 -25.68
CA GLY A 250 2.60 4.64 -27.06
C GLY A 250 2.46 3.32 -27.80
N THR A 251 2.75 2.17 -27.18
CA THR A 251 2.48 0.86 -27.78
C THR A 251 0.97 0.59 -27.83
N PRO A 252 0.45 -0.09 -28.87
CA PRO A 252 -0.98 -0.39 -28.97
C PRO A 252 -1.39 -1.45 -27.94
N LEU A 253 -2.55 -1.27 -27.30
CA LEU A 253 -3.16 -2.27 -26.43
C LEU A 253 -4.11 -3.13 -27.25
N THR A 254 -3.90 -4.45 -27.22
CA THR A 254 -4.60 -5.41 -28.08
C THR A 254 -5.35 -6.49 -27.29
N VAL A 255 -6.23 -7.22 -27.98
CA VAL A 255 -6.84 -8.47 -27.49
C VAL A 255 -5.83 -9.52 -27.02
N HIS A 256 -4.59 -9.51 -27.53
CA HIS A 256 -3.54 -10.43 -27.07
C HIS A 256 -2.98 -10.05 -25.69
N ASP A 257 -2.87 -8.75 -25.38
CA ASP A 257 -2.48 -8.27 -24.06
C ASP A 257 -3.53 -8.64 -23.01
N VAL A 258 -4.81 -8.58 -23.39
CA VAL A 258 -5.92 -9.07 -22.55
C VAL A 258 -5.81 -10.56 -22.31
N ALA A 259 -5.68 -11.37 -23.37
CA ALA A 259 -5.57 -12.82 -23.23
C ALA A 259 -4.38 -13.23 -22.34
N ALA A 260 -3.22 -12.61 -22.56
CA ALA A 260 -2.04 -12.84 -21.74
C ALA A 260 -2.21 -12.39 -20.28
N THR A 261 -2.90 -11.27 -20.02
CA THR A 261 -3.21 -10.81 -18.67
C THR A 261 -4.04 -11.84 -17.90
N PHE A 262 -5.11 -12.38 -18.52
CA PHE A 262 -5.99 -13.33 -17.86
C PHE A 262 -5.43 -14.75 -17.76
N GLU A 263 -4.66 -15.22 -18.75
CA GLU A 263 -3.91 -16.48 -18.62
C GLU A 263 -2.84 -16.38 -17.51
N ARG A 264 -2.18 -15.22 -17.36
CA ARG A 264 -1.27 -14.93 -16.24
C ARG A 264 -2.00 -14.96 -14.89
N LEU A 265 -3.16 -14.32 -14.77
CA LEU A 265 -3.98 -14.37 -13.56
C LEU A 265 -4.41 -15.80 -13.20
N ARG A 266 -4.80 -16.61 -14.20
CA ARG A 266 -5.19 -18.02 -14.02
C ARG A 266 -4.02 -18.90 -13.56
N ALA A 267 -2.82 -18.66 -14.08
CA ALA A 267 -1.65 -19.52 -13.88
C ALA A 267 -0.76 -19.14 -12.68
N GLU A 268 -0.56 -17.84 -12.45
CA GLU A 268 0.45 -17.32 -11.51
C GLU A 268 -0.15 -16.71 -10.23
N CYS A 269 -1.37 -16.16 -10.29
CA CYS A 269 -1.95 -15.44 -9.16
C CYS A 269 -2.40 -16.40 -8.05
N LYS A 270 -1.68 -16.37 -6.92
CA LYS A 270 -1.99 -17.18 -5.73
C LYS A 270 -3.13 -16.56 -4.91
N THR A 271 -3.13 -15.23 -4.76
CA THR A 271 -4.06 -14.50 -3.89
C THR A 271 -5.48 -14.52 -4.44
N TYR A 272 -5.65 -14.19 -5.72
CA TYR A 272 -6.95 -14.12 -6.39
C TYR A 272 -7.29 -15.38 -7.19
N GLN A 273 -6.60 -16.50 -6.93
CA GLN A 273 -6.73 -17.74 -7.69
C GLN A 273 -8.20 -18.19 -7.79
N ARG A 274 -8.97 -18.06 -6.69
CA ARG A 274 -10.38 -18.46 -6.64
C ARG A 274 -11.32 -17.63 -7.52
N LEU A 275 -10.94 -16.42 -7.91
CA LEU A 275 -11.70 -15.58 -8.85
C LEU A 275 -11.49 -15.97 -10.31
N TYR A 276 -10.30 -16.51 -10.65
CA TYR A 276 -9.87 -16.70 -12.05
C TYR A 276 -9.56 -18.15 -12.43
N SER A 277 -9.53 -19.09 -11.48
CA SER A 277 -9.29 -20.52 -11.75
C SER A 277 -10.35 -21.19 -12.62
N ARG A 278 -11.56 -20.60 -12.68
CA ARG A 278 -12.69 -21.07 -13.50
C ARG A 278 -12.56 -20.72 -14.98
N ILE A 279 -11.57 -19.91 -15.39
CA ILE A 279 -11.26 -19.68 -16.80
C ILE A 279 -10.75 -21.00 -17.40
N ALA A 280 -11.49 -21.61 -18.31
CA ALA A 280 -11.07 -22.81 -19.04
C ALA A 280 -10.14 -22.46 -20.22
N ARG A 281 -10.42 -21.35 -20.91
CA ARG A 281 -9.64 -20.82 -22.04
C ARG A 281 -9.99 -19.36 -22.28
N VAL A 282 -8.98 -18.53 -22.61
CA VAL A 282 -9.21 -17.26 -23.29
C VAL A 282 -9.03 -17.41 -24.80
N GLU A 283 -9.97 -16.89 -25.58
CA GLU A 283 -9.97 -16.96 -27.04
C GLU A 283 -9.96 -15.55 -27.64
N VAL A 284 -8.97 -15.27 -28.47
CA VAL A 284 -8.90 -14.07 -29.30
C VAL A 284 -9.60 -14.36 -30.62
N GLY A 285 -10.55 -13.50 -31.01
CA GLY A 285 -11.22 -13.56 -32.30
C GLY A 285 -11.07 -12.26 -33.09
N ASP A 286 -11.78 -12.19 -34.21
CA ASP A 286 -11.84 -11.01 -35.08
C ASP A 286 -12.51 -9.80 -34.38
N ASP A 287 -12.51 -8.65 -35.04
CA ASP A 287 -13.21 -7.42 -34.63
C ASP A 287 -12.91 -6.95 -33.18
N GLN A 288 -11.65 -7.06 -32.75
CA GLN A 288 -11.20 -6.70 -31.39
C GLN A 288 -11.96 -7.46 -30.28
N ARG A 289 -12.49 -8.65 -30.59
CA ARG A 289 -13.22 -9.49 -29.63
C ARG A 289 -12.29 -10.43 -28.87
N VAL A 290 -12.42 -10.45 -27.55
CA VAL A 290 -11.86 -11.48 -26.66
C VAL A 290 -13.00 -12.22 -25.97
N SER A 291 -12.87 -13.55 -25.87
CA SER A 291 -13.91 -14.43 -25.35
C SER A 291 -13.38 -15.29 -24.21
N PHE A 292 -14.09 -15.32 -23.09
CA PHE A 292 -13.74 -16.11 -21.91
C PHE A 292 -14.65 -17.33 -21.82
N HIS A 293 -14.06 -18.52 -22.00
CA HIS A 293 -14.73 -19.79 -21.75
C HIS A 293 -14.52 -20.15 -20.28
N LEU A 294 -15.61 -20.31 -19.53
CA LEU A 294 -15.61 -20.61 -18.10
C LEU A 294 -16.10 -22.05 -17.87
N THR A 295 -15.56 -22.73 -16.86
CA THR A 295 -15.93 -24.12 -16.54
C THR A 295 -17.37 -24.28 -16.06
N GLU A 296 -18.00 -23.21 -15.59
CA GLU A 296 -19.35 -23.16 -15.02
C GLU A 296 -19.95 -21.74 -15.16
N PRO A 297 -21.27 -21.55 -15.00
CA PRO A 297 -21.88 -20.22 -15.10
C PRO A 297 -21.34 -19.23 -14.08
N HIS A 298 -21.08 -17.98 -14.51
CA HIS A 298 -20.55 -16.93 -13.65
C HIS A 298 -21.15 -15.57 -13.99
N TYR A 299 -22.25 -15.19 -13.34
CA TYR A 299 -22.94 -13.92 -13.58
C TYR A 299 -22.22 -12.69 -13.00
N LEU A 300 -21.29 -12.92 -12.06
CA LEU A 300 -20.39 -11.89 -11.52
C LEU A 300 -19.17 -11.62 -12.42
N TRP A 301 -18.96 -12.36 -13.53
CA TRP A 301 -17.76 -12.24 -14.37
C TRP A 301 -17.47 -10.80 -14.85
N PRO A 302 -18.45 -9.98 -15.30
CA PRO A 302 -18.21 -8.57 -15.65
C PRO A 302 -17.73 -7.69 -14.48
N ARG A 303 -17.98 -8.10 -13.23
CA ARG A 303 -17.47 -7.44 -12.02
C ARG A 303 -16.05 -7.89 -11.72
N CYS A 304 -15.76 -9.19 -11.91
CA CYS A 304 -14.41 -9.76 -11.82
C CYS A 304 -13.42 -9.13 -12.83
N THR A 305 -13.90 -8.64 -13.98
CA THR A 305 -13.11 -7.93 -14.99
C THR A 305 -13.06 -6.40 -14.82
N ALA A 306 -13.72 -5.86 -13.78
CA ALA A 306 -13.63 -4.45 -13.35
C ALA A 306 -12.67 -4.24 -12.17
N ASN A 307 -12.11 -5.32 -11.61
CA ASN A 307 -11.31 -5.27 -10.40
C ASN A 307 -9.84 -4.89 -10.67
N GLY A 308 -9.14 -4.35 -9.67
CA GLY A 308 -7.78 -3.80 -9.81
C GLY A 308 -6.77 -4.84 -10.28
N ASN A 309 -6.86 -6.07 -9.78
CA ASN A 309 -6.05 -7.22 -10.19
C ASN A 309 -6.27 -7.64 -11.66
N SER A 310 -7.47 -7.43 -12.22
CA SER A 310 -7.81 -7.69 -13.63
C SER A 310 -7.40 -6.57 -14.61
N SER A 311 -6.56 -5.65 -14.15
CA SER A 311 -5.97 -4.59 -14.97
C SER A 311 -5.13 -5.13 -16.12
N ILE A 312 -5.36 -4.61 -17.32
CA ILE A 312 -4.68 -5.07 -18.54
C ILE A 312 -3.26 -4.53 -18.56
N VAL A 313 -2.29 -5.45 -18.62
CA VAL A 313 -0.86 -5.17 -18.68
C VAL A 313 -0.31 -5.50 -20.07
N PRO A 314 0.80 -4.87 -20.51
CA PRO A 314 1.47 -5.28 -21.74
C PRO A 314 1.86 -6.76 -21.70
N LEU A 315 1.75 -7.45 -22.84
CA LEU A 315 2.28 -8.81 -23.03
C LEU A 315 3.79 -8.84 -22.70
N ASN A 316 4.54 -7.89 -23.26
CA ASN A 316 5.98 -7.74 -23.07
C ASN A 316 6.27 -6.72 -21.97
N ARG A 317 6.57 -7.20 -20.77
CA ARG A 317 6.87 -6.36 -19.58
C ARG A 317 8.37 -6.19 -19.40
N SER A 318 8.79 -5.03 -18.90
CA SER A 318 10.19 -4.81 -18.50
C SER A 318 10.52 -5.59 -17.22
N ALA A 319 11.81 -5.86 -16.98
CA ALA A 319 12.25 -6.51 -15.74
C ALA A 319 11.97 -5.66 -14.47
N ASN A 320 11.66 -4.37 -14.63
CA ASN A 320 11.36 -3.44 -13.53
C ASN A 320 9.85 -3.12 -13.42
N PHE A 321 8.99 -3.91 -14.07
CA PHE A 321 7.56 -3.62 -14.21
C PHE A 321 6.81 -3.47 -12.88
N SER A 322 7.17 -4.24 -11.85
CA SER A 322 6.58 -4.12 -10.51
C SER A 322 6.88 -2.79 -9.82
N HIS A 323 7.94 -2.09 -10.20
CA HIS A 323 8.34 -0.81 -9.60
C HIS A 323 8.04 0.40 -10.51
N MET A 324 8.22 0.24 -11.82
CA MET A 324 7.90 1.23 -12.85
C MET A 324 7.01 0.59 -13.93
N PRO A 325 5.72 0.36 -13.64
CA PRO A 325 4.78 -0.22 -14.60
C PRO A 325 4.47 0.74 -15.75
N VAL A 326 4.17 0.14 -16.91
CA VAL A 326 3.53 0.80 -18.05
C VAL A 326 2.10 0.30 -18.10
N GLY A 327 1.13 1.21 -18.00
CA GLY A 327 -0.30 0.90 -18.04
C GLY A 327 -1.03 1.64 -19.16
N SER A 328 -2.36 1.68 -19.07
CA SER A 328 -3.28 2.31 -20.05
C SER A 328 -4.34 3.20 -19.37
N GLY A 329 -4.18 3.43 -18.07
CA GLY A 329 -5.07 4.24 -17.25
C GLY A 329 -4.82 5.75 -17.37
N PRO A 330 -5.57 6.55 -16.61
CA PRO A 330 -5.57 8.02 -16.68
C PRO A 330 -4.22 8.67 -16.34
N PHE A 331 -3.40 8.02 -15.50
CA PHE A 331 -2.11 8.56 -15.06
C PHE A 331 -0.99 7.54 -15.27
N ARG A 332 0.17 8.02 -15.73
CA ARG A 332 1.40 7.23 -15.80
C ARG A 332 2.34 7.56 -14.65
N LEU A 333 3.03 6.55 -14.13
CA LEU A 333 4.06 6.72 -13.12
C LEU A 333 5.37 7.22 -13.77
N VAL A 334 5.90 8.36 -13.33
CA VAL A 334 7.15 8.94 -13.85
C VAL A 334 8.28 9.01 -12.82
N ARG A 335 7.96 8.82 -11.54
CA ARG A 335 8.90 8.68 -10.43
C ARG A 335 8.33 7.69 -9.42
N ASN A 336 9.15 6.79 -8.92
CA ASN A 336 8.87 5.95 -7.76
C ASN A 336 10.19 5.79 -7.02
N ASN A 337 10.28 6.29 -5.78
CA ASN A 337 11.44 6.10 -4.92
C ASN A 337 11.00 6.06 -3.45
N SER A 338 11.98 5.90 -2.56
CA SER A 338 11.77 5.75 -1.11
C SER A 338 10.97 6.85 -0.42
N TYR A 339 10.77 8.01 -1.05
CA TYR A 339 10.17 9.21 -0.45
C TYR A 339 9.04 9.82 -1.29
N GLN A 340 9.00 9.56 -2.60
CA GLN A 340 8.04 10.17 -3.51
C GLN A 340 7.65 9.23 -4.66
N LEU A 341 6.35 9.22 -5.00
CA LEU A 341 5.85 8.77 -6.29
C LEU A 341 5.25 9.96 -7.05
N THR A 342 5.55 10.11 -8.34
CA THR A 342 5.00 11.17 -9.18
C THR A 342 4.21 10.56 -10.32
N PHE A 343 2.95 10.97 -10.45
CA PHE A 343 2.01 10.55 -11.48
C PHE A 343 1.76 11.70 -12.45
N ARG A 344 1.76 11.45 -13.76
CA ARG A 344 1.40 12.47 -14.77
C ARG A 344 0.19 12.03 -15.58
N ALA A 345 -0.71 12.94 -15.88
CA ALA A 345 -1.87 12.66 -16.70
C ALA A 345 -1.45 12.15 -18.09
N PHE A 346 -2.01 11.02 -18.51
CA PHE A 346 -1.80 10.43 -19.81
C PHE A 346 -2.63 11.20 -20.85
N LYS A 347 -1.97 11.80 -21.84
CA LYS A 347 -2.64 12.65 -22.84
C LYS A 347 -3.52 11.85 -23.80
N ASP A 348 -3.10 10.64 -24.12
CA ASP A 348 -3.73 9.75 -25.10
C ASP A 348 -4.66 8.71 -24.40
N TYR A 349 -5.13 9.04 -23.20
CA TYR A 349 -6.12 8.25 -22.48
C TYR A 349 -7.41 8.19 -23.28
N TYR A 350 -8.03 7.00 -23.33
CA TYR A 350 -9.15 6.71 -24.24
C TYR A 350 -10.49 7.35 -23.82
N ARG A 351 -10.54 8.00 -22.66
CA ARG A 351 -11.68 8.77 -22.13
C ARG A 351 -11.30 10.25 -22.05
N GLU A 352 -12.06 11.01 -21.27
CA GLU A 352 -11.69 12.37 -20.88
C GLU A 352 -10.34 12.37 -20.15
N ARG A 353 -9.40 13.18 -20.65
CA ARG A 353 -8.12 13.39 -19.98
C ARG A 353 -8.38 13.99 -18.58
N PRO A 354 -7.70 13.50 -17.52
CA PRO A 354 -7.75 14.13 -16.21
C PRO A 354 -7.50 15.65 -16.25
N LEU A 355 -8.16 16.39 -15.36
CA LEU A 355 -8.05 17.84 -15.28
C LEU A 355 -6.71 18.30 -14.68
N LEU A 356 -6.12 17.47 -13.80
CA LEU A 356 -4.78 17.65 -13.27
C LEU A 356 -3.70 17.26 -14.31
N ASP A 357 -2.52 17.82 -14.14
CA ASP A 357 -1.34 17.53 -14.96
C ASP A 357 -0.42 16.52 -14.25
N GLU A 358 -0.27 16.65 -12.94
CA GLU A 358 0.65 15.89 -12.10
C GLU A 358 0.07 15.66 -10.69
N ILE A 359 0.40 14.55 -10.04
CA ILE A 359 0.07 14.29 -8.63
C ILE A 359 1.27 13.65 -7.95
N ASP A 360 1.66 14.22 -6.80
CA ASP A 360 2.79 13.75 -6.01
C ASP A 360 2.35 13.09 -4.71
N LEU A 361 2.83 11.86 -4.50
CA LEU A 361 2.58 11.06 -3.31
C LEU A 361 3.86 11.05 -2.48
N TRP A 362 3.78 11.59 -1.27
CA TRP A 362 4.92 11.72 -0.37
C TRP A 362 4.85 10.67 0.73
N VAL A 363 5.91 9.87 0.85
CA VAL A 363 6.03 8.85 1.89
C VAL A 363 6.34 9.54 3.22
N MET A 364 5.38 9.49 4.12
CA MET A 364 5.41 10.14 5.43
C MET A 364 5.20 9.08 6.52
N GLU A 365 6.17 8.93 7.42
CA GLU A 365 5.94 8.21 8.67
C GLU A 365 5.02 9.04 9.58
N ALA A 366 4.09 8.39 10.29
CA ALA A 366 3.05 9.04 11.10
C ALA A 366 3.60 9.59 12.43
N GLN A 367 4.56 10.51 12.36
CA GLN A 367 5.26 11.10 13.50
C GLN A 367 5.37 12.62 13.34
N GLY A 368 4.58 13.36 14.13
CA GLY A 368 4.54 14.83 14.12
C GLY A 368 3.27 15.42 13.51
N PRO A 369 3.08 16.76 13.59
CA PRO A 369 1.93 17.43 13.02
C PRO A 369 1.83 17.21 11.51
N ALA A 370 0.62 16.94 11.02
CA ALA A 370 0.37 16.65 9.60
C ALA A 370 0.81 17.85 8.73
N PRO A 371 1.71 17.65 7.75
CA PRO A 371 2.14 18.73 6.88
C PRO A 371 0.99 19.21 5.95
N SER A 372 1.03 20.45 5.42
CA SER A 372 -0.01 21.03 4.54
C SER A 372 -0.12 20.38 3.15
N PHE A 373 -0.60 19.13 3.11
CA PHE A 373 -0.97 18.44 1.90
C PHE A 373 -2.37 18.84 1.41
N ASP A 374 -2.57 18.72 0.09
CA ASP A 374 -3.79 19.16 -0.59
C ASP A 374 -4.94 18.15 -0.41
N LEU A 375 -4.59 16.90 -0.13
CA LEU A 375 -5.48 15.83 0.34
C LEU A 375 -4.88 15.19 1.60
N GLN A 376 -5.70 14.91 2.62
CA GLN A 376 -5.24 14.24 3.85
C GLN A 376 -6.26 13.17 4.27
N PHE A 377 -5.80 11.95 4.51
CA PHE A 377 -6.66 10.81 4.83
C PHE A 377 -6.53 10.42 6.30
N GLY A 378 -7.64 10.01 6.93
CA GLY A 378 -7.71 9.68 8.35
C GLY A 378 -6.69 8.65 8.84
N TYR A 379 -6.22 7.74 7.97
CA TYR A 379 -5.19 6.74 8.32
C TYR A 379 -3.81 7.35 8.68
N ASN A 380 -3.56 8.62 8.33
CA ASN A 380 -2.35 9.35 8.72
C ASN A 380 -2.50 10.09 10.06
N SER A 381 -3.70 10.14 10.65
CA SER A 381 -3.93 10.78 11.95
C SER A 381 -3.68 9.80 13.10
N THR A 382 -2.90 10.21 14.09
CA THR A 382 -2.87 9.56 15.39
C THR A 382 -4.20 9.84 16.08
N GLY A 383 -5.02 8.81 16.27
CA GLY A 383 -6.48 8.91 16.47
C GLY A 383 -7.04 9.57 17.74
N HIS A 384 -6.34 10.52 18.36
CA HIS A 384 -6.99 11.60 19.13
C HIS A 384 -7.32 12.80 18.23
N ASP A 385 -6.58 12.95 17.12
CA ASP A 385 -6.65 14.14 16.27
C ASP A 385 -7.26 13.88 14.88
N ALA A 386 -7.97 12.77 14.67
CA ALA A 386 -8.67 12.49 13.39
C ALA A 386 -9.70 13.58 13.01
N GLY A 387 -10.19 14.33 14.00
CA GLY A 387 -10.98 15.56 13.81
C GLY A 387 -10.24 16.88 14.09
N ALA A 388 -8.98 16.86 14.55
CA ALA A 388 -8.28 18.03 15.09
C ALA A 388 -6.90 18.36 14.45
N SER A 389 -6.15 17.39 13.91
CA SER A 389 -4.86 17.62 13.21
C SER A 389 -5.03 17.79 11.70
N VAL A 390 -6.23 18.16 11.25
CA VAL A 390 -6.65 18.09 9.85
C VAL A 390 -6.38 19.42 9.13
N GLY A 391 -5.16 19.93 9.26
CA GLY A 391 -4.73 21.21 8.71
C GLY A 391 -5.51 22.43 9.24
N PRO A 392 -5.43 23.59 8.58
CA PRO A 392 -6.13 24.80 9.00
C PRO A 392 -7.66 24.65 8.88
N HIS A 393 -8.40 25.42 9.69
CA HIS A 393 -9.89 25.45 9.77
C HIS A 393 -10.65 25.76 8.47
N THR A 394 -9.96 25.85 7.33
CA THR A 394 -10.52 26.13 6.00
C THR A 394 -10.74 24.86 5.15
N ASN A 395 -10.20 23.71 5.56
CA ASN A 395 -10.31 22.46 4.81
C ASN A 395 -11.77 21.97 4.73
N THR A 396 -12.13 21.36 3.60
CA THR A 396 -13.40 20.61 3.48
C THR A 396 -13.19 19.19 3.99
N HIS A 397 -14.06 18.71 4.88
CA HIS A 397 -14.03 17.34 5.38
C HIS A 397 -15.12 16.51 4.70
N LEU A 398 -14.71 15.39 4.12
CA LEU A 398 -15.58 14.33 3.61
C LEU A 398 -15.47 13.12 4.54
N SER A 399 -16.59 12.41 4.75
CA SER A 399 -16.67 11.28 5.67
C SER A 399 -17.64 10.25 5.13
N GLU A 400 -17.19 9.02 4.90
CA GLU A 400 -18.00 7.92 4.36
C GLU A 400 -17.72 6.61 5.13
N PRO A 401 -18.77 5.87 5.57
CA PRO A 401 -18.61 4.55 6.14
C PRO A 401 -18.02 3.58 5.11
N LEU A 402 -16.95 2.87 5.46
CA LEU A 402 -16.36 1.84 4.61
C LEU A 402 -17.19 0.55 4.67
N ALA A 403 -17.41 -0.07 3.51
CA ALA A 403 -18.02 -1.39 3.44
C ALA A 403 -17.03 -2.44 3.99
N GLY A 404 -17.45 -3.20 5.01
CA GLY A 404 -16.61 -4.18 5.70
C GLY A 404 -16.66 -3.96 7.22
N CYS A 405 -15.76 -4.62 7.95
CA CYS A 405 -15.61 -4.44 9.40
C CYS A 405 -14.21 -4.88 9.87
N THR A 406 -13.84 -4.45 11.08
CA THR A 406 -12.84 -5.17 11.89
C THR A 406 -13.55 -6.27 12.67
N TYR A 407 -12.96 -7.45 12.70
CA TYR A 407 -13.53 -8.66 13.30
C TYR A 407 -12.46 -9.51 14.00
N LEU A 408 -12.89 -10.23 15.02
CA LEU A 408 -12.09 -11.20 15.76
C LEU A 408 -12.44 -12.61 15.29
N ILE A 409 -11.42 -13.43 15.03
CA ILE A 409 -11.56 -14.87 14.79
C ILE A 409 -10.97 -15.62 15.98
N CYS A 410 -11.71 -16.56 16.53
CA CYS A 410 -11.22 -17.48 17.56
C CYS A 410 -10.85 -18.83 16.95
N LYS A 411 -9.70 -19.40 17.32
CA LYS A 411 -9.24 -20.71 16.85
C LYS A 411 -10.15 -21.84 17.35
N PRO A 412 -10.94 -22.52 16.50
CA PRO A 412 -11.91 -23.51 16.96
C PRO A 412 -11.29 -24.84 17.40
N THR A 413 -9.98 -25.01 17.25
CA THR A 413 -9.25 -26.13 17.88
C THR A 413 -8.78 -25.82 19.31
N SER A 414 -8.91 -24.58 19.78
CA SER A 414 -8.64 -24.23 21.18
C SER A 414 -9.80 -24.70 22.08
N PRO A 415 -9.53 -25.36 23.23
CA PRO A 415 -10.58 -25.76 24.18
C PRO A 415 -11.45 -24.59 24.66
N LEU A 416 -10.90 -23.37 24.67
CA LEU A 416 -11.62 -22.15 25.04
C LEU A 416 -12.67 -21.73 24.00
N PHE A 417 -12.53 -22.14 22.74
CA PHE A 417 -13.29 -21.59 21.60
C PHE A 417 -13.86 -22.67 20.65
N HIS A 418 -13.83 -23.94 21.03
CA HIS A 418 -14.26 -25.05 20.17
C HIS A 418 -15.78 -25.06 19.90
N THR A 419 -16.60 -24.71 20.89
CA THR A 419 -18.06 -24.59 20.71
C THR A 419 -18.47 -23.24 20.13
N VAL A 420 -19.61 -23.22 19.41
CA VAL A 420 -20.24 -21.98 18.95
C VAL A 420 -20.56 -21.06 20.13
N ALA A 421 -21.14 -21.61 21.21
CA ALA A 421 -21.52 -20.84 22.39
C ALA A 421 -20.34 -20.08 23.04
N GLN A 422 -19.17 -20.72 23.14
CA GLN A 422 -17.95 -20.06 23.66
C GLN A 422 -17.51 -18.88 22.78
N ARG A 423 -17.49 -19.06 21.45
CA ARG A 423 -17.09 -17.98 20.52
C ARG A 423 -18.08 -16.83 20.52
N LEU A 424 -19.38 -17.12 20.54
CA LEU A 424 -20.42 -16.10 20.65
C LEU A 424 -20.36 -15.35 21.98
N ALA A 425 -20.14 -16.05 23.10
CA ALA A 425 -19.99 -15.43 24.41
C ALA A 425 -18.78 -14.49 24.46
N LEU A 426 -17.64 -14.87 23.86
CA LEU A 426 -16.52 -13.95 23.72
C LEU A 426 -16.91 -12.75 22.86
N GLY A 427 -17.54 -13.00 21.71
CA GLY A 427 -18.05 -11.97 20.82
C GLY A 427 -18.97 -10.97 21.51
N ASP A 428 -19.89 -11.44 22.34
CA ASP A 428 -20.81 -10.60 23.11
C ASP A 428 -20.07 -9.75 24.15
N TRP A 429 -19.07 -10.34 24.82
CA TRP A 429 -18.23 -9.61 25.76
C TRP A 429 -17.31 -8.58 25.09
N VAL A 430 -16.75 -8.85 23.90
CA VAL A 430 -15.86 -7.90 23.19
C VAL A 430 -16.60 -6.92 22.27
N ALA A 431 -17.81 -7.20 21.80
CA ALA A 431 -18.51 -6.34 20.85
C ALA A 431 -19.31 -5.19 21.51
N THR A 432 -19.32 -5.07 22.84
CA THR A 432 -19.95 -3.94 23.56
C THR A 432 -19.30 -2.63 23.16
N SER A 433 -20.07 -1.54 23.02
CA SER A 433 -19.53 -0.19 22.79
C SER A 433 -18.62 0.34 23.91
N ALA A 434 -18.67 -0.25 25.11
CA ALA A 434 -18.07 0.25 26.34
C ALA A 434 -16.53 0.34 26.42
N TRP A 435 -15.79 -0.15 25.41
CA TRP A 435 -14.32 0.01 25.33
C TRP A 435 -13.87 0.91 24.17
N LEU A 436 -14.79 1.32 23.28
CA LEU A 436 -14.47 2.35 22.30
C LEU A 436 -14.34 3.68 23.04
N ALA A 437 -13.31 4.45 22.70
CA ALA A 437 -13.11 5.77 23.28
C ALA A 437 -14.28 6.68 22.91
N ALA A 438 -14.79 7.47 23.86
CA ALA A 438 -16.00 8.27 23.68
C ALA A 438 -15.85 9.40 22.62
N ASP A 439 -14.62 9.68 22.21
CA ASP A 439 -14.18 10.63 21.20
C ASP A 439 -13.80 9.99 19.84
N ASP A 440 -13.85 8.65 19.70
CA ASP A 440 -13.58 7.99 18.42
C ASP A 440 -14.77 8.13 17.46
N LEU A 441 -14.71 9.16 16.62
CA LEU A 441 -15.68 9.42 15.55
C LEU A 441 -15.45 8.55 14.29
N THR A 442 -14.37 7.76 14.26
CA THR A 442 -13.98 6.95 13.09
C THR A 442 -14.40 5.49 13.18
N HIS A 443 -14.81 5.01 14.35
CA HIS A 443 -15.31 3.64 14.54
C HIS A 443 -16.71 3.61 15.13
N THR A 444 -17.53 2.67 14.66
CA THR A 444 -18.87 2.39 15.24
C THR A 444 -19.02 0.90 15.53
N PRO A 445 -19.75 0.48 16.58
CA PRO A 445 -19.91 -0.94 16.91
C PRO A 445 -20.54 -1.73 15.75
N ALA A 446 -19.89 -2.81 15.33
CA ALA A 446 -20.37 -3.65 14.24
C ALA A 446 -21.34 -4.72 14.73
N ARG A 447 -22.43 -4.92 13.98
CA ARG A 447 -23.51 -5.88 14.31
C ARG A 447 -23.70 -6.95 13.22
N GLY A 448 -22.85 -6.91 12.19
CA GLY A 448 -22.71 -7.85 11.11
C GLY A 448 -21.44 -7.53 10.32
N LEU A 449 -21.23 -8.18 9.18
CA LEU A 449 -20.00 -8.00 8.38
C LEU A 449 -20.00 -6.71 7.53
N LEU A 450 -21.18 -6.09 7.33
CA LEU A 450 -21.37 -4.83 6.62
C LEU A 450 -22.21 -3.86 7.47
N PRO A 451 -22.05 -2.52 7.34
CA PRO A 451 -22.76 -1.53 8.17
C PRO A 451 -24.29 -1.65 8.18
N GLN A 452 -24.90 -2.07 7.06
CA GLN A 452 -26.34 -2.28 6.96
C GLN A 452 -26.83 -3.61 7.56
N TRP A 453 -25.93 -4.59 7.75
CA TRP A 453 -26.26 -5.93 8.20
C TRP A 453 -26.21 -6.04 9.73
N LYS A 454 -27.37 -6.27 10.35
CA LYS A 454 -27.53 -6.32 11.82
C LYS A 454 -27.87 -7.73 12.28
N HIS A 455 -26.95 -8.67 12.03
CA HIS A 455 -27.10 -10.10 12.33
C HIS A 455 -27.15 -10.43 13.82
N ARG A 456 -26.62 -9.57 14.70
CA ARG A 456 -26.71 -9.71 16.16
C ARG A 456 -27.13 -8.37 16.81
N PRO A 457 -27.96 -8.40 17.87
CA PRO A 457 -28.31 -7.19 18.62
C PRO A 457 -27.13 -6.68 19.46
N GLU A 458 -27.32 -5.54 20.14
CA GLU A 458 -26.41 -5.14 21.23
C GLU A 458 -26.42 -6.21 22.33
N PRO A 459 -25.25 -6.77 22.71
CA PRO A 459 -25.19 -7.70 23.82
C PRO A 459 -25.40 -6.97 25.16
N PRO A 460 -26.10 -7.57 26.14
CA PRO A 460 -26.13 -7.02 27.49
C PRO A 460 -24.72 -7.06 28.12
N PRO A 461 -24.41 -6.18 29.09
CA PRO A 461 -23.16 -6.26 29.84
C PRO A 461 -22.95 -7.65 30.47
N SER A 462 -21.75 -8.20 30.31
CA SER A 462 -21.38 -9.55 30.72
C SER A 462 -19.97 -9.59 31.32
N GLU A 463 -19.67 -10.64 32.08
CA GLU A 463 -18.30 -10.94 32.54
C GLU A 463 -17.48 -11.59 31.41
N CYS A 464 -16.15 -11.58 31.55
CA CYS A 464 -15.28 -12.23 30.57
C CYS A 464 -15.50 -13.76 30.60
N PRO A 465 -15.80 -14.41 29.45
CA PRO A 465 -16.02 -15.86 29.40
C PRO A 465 -14.73 -16.67 29.42
N VAL A 466 -13.55 -16.03 29.40
CA VAL A 466 -12.24 -16.68 29.51
C VAL A 466 -11.82 -16.69 30.98
N PRO A 467 -11.40 -17.84 31.56
CA PRO A 467 -11.02 -17.92 32.96
C PRO A 467 -9.82 -17.01 33.30
N ALA A 468 -9.89 -16.31 34.43
CA ALA A 468 -8.76 -15.54 34.96
C ALA A 468 -7.52 -16.43 35.17
N GLY A 469 -6.34 -15.87 34.91
CA GLY A 469 -5.06 -16.60 34.86
C GLY A 469 -4.77 -17.28 33.53
N THR A 470 -5.68 -17.24 32.55
CA THR A 470 -5.41 -17.72 31.18
C THR A 470 -4.43 -16.79 30.48
N HIS A 471 -3.53 -17.37 29.68
CA HIS A 471 -2.66 -16.67 28.74
C HIS A 471 -3.20 -16.88 27.33
N LEU A 472 -3.38 -15.81 26.56
CA LEU A 472 -3.85 -15.82 25.18
C LEU A 472 -2.86 -15.11 24.26
N ARG A 473 -2.75 -15.58 23.02
CA ARG A 473 -1.96 -14.92 21.97
C ARG A 473 -2.82 -14.48 20.80
N MET A 474 -2.72 -13.20 20.42
CA MET A 474 -3.41 -12.62 19.27
C MET A 474 -2.47 -12.17 18.16
N VAL A 475 -2.86 -12.37 16.91
CA VAL A 475 -2.16 -11.85 15.74
C VAL A 475 -3.00 -10.77 15.06
N THR A 476 -2.39 -9.64 14.70
CA THR A 476 -3.08 -8.52 14.04
C THR A 476 -2.25 -7.80 12.98
N GLY A 477 -2.92 -7.03 12.13
CA GLY A 477 -2.29 -6.36 10.99
C GLY A 477 -1.41 -5.17 11.41
N PRO A 478 -0.69 -4.54 10.45
CA PRO A 478 0.23 -3.44 10.73
C PRO A 478 -0.44 -2.05 10.64
N ARG A 479 -1.77 -1.97 10.58
CA ARG A 479 -2.50 -0.69 10.48
C ARG A 479 -2.62 -0.05 11.87
N THR A 480 -2.34 1.23 12.00
CA THR A 480 -2.41 1.95 13.28
C THR A 480 -3.75 1.79 14.00
N SER A 481 -4.87 1.84 13.26
CA SER A 481 -6.22 1.62 13.81
C SER A 481 -6.42 0.21 14.39
N ILE A 482 -5.94 -0.84 13.71
CA ILE A 482 -6.08 -2.22 14.20
C ILE A 482 -5.11 -2.52 15.35
N CYS A 483 -3.91 -1.92 15.35
CA CYS A 483 -2.97 -2.03 16.47
C CYS A 483 -3.48 -1.32 17.73
N ARG A 484 -4.14 -0.15 17.61
CA ARG A 484 -4.78 0.52 18.76
C ARG A 484 -5.88 -0.35 19.36
N MET A 485 -6.78 -0.86 18.52
CA MET A 485 -7.82 -1.79 18.95
C MET A 485 -7.27 -3.09 19.57
N ALA A 486 -6.10 -3.57 19.13
CA ALA A 486 -5.41 -4.67 19.80
C ALA A 486 -4.92 -4.32 21.21
N GLN A 487 -4.45 -3.08 21.42
CA GLN A 487 -4.07 -2.56 22.74
C GLN A 487 -5.30 -2.35 23.64
N ASP A 488 -6.40 -1.84 23.10
CA ASP A 488 -7.65 -1.65 23.85
C ASP A 488 -8.25 -3.00 24.28
N LEU A 489 -8.21 -4.01 23.40
CA LEU A 489 -8.56 -5.39 23.74
C LEU A 489 -7.61 -5.98 24.79
N GLN A 490 -6.29 -5.82 24.65
CA GLN A 490 -5.30 -6.25 25.65
C GLN A 490 -5.63 -5.69 27.03
N ALA A 491 -5.83 -4.37 27.15
CA ALA A 491 -6.21 -3.73 28.40
C ALA A 491 -7.54 -4.27 28.97
N ARG A 492 -8.53 -4.58 28.12
CA ARG A 492 -9.81 -5.17 28.54
C ARG A 492 -9.65 -6.61 29.06
N PHE A 493 -8.80 -7.43 28.44
CA PHE A 493 -8.49 -8.78 28.92
C PHE A 493 -7.67 -8.75 30.22
N ASP A 494 -6.63 -7.91 30.31
CA ASP A 494 -5.82 -7.76 31.52
C ASP A 494 -6.68 -7.29 32.71
N ALA A 495 -7.64 -6.38 32.50
CA ALA A 495 -8.61 -5.94 33.51
C ALA A 495 -9.57 -7.06 33.97
N ALA A 496 -9.79 -8.09 33.14
CA ALA A 496 -10.52 -9.31 33.50
C ALA A 496 -9.62 -10.40 34.11
N GLY A 497 -8.33 -10.12 34.32
CA GLY A 497 -7.35 -11.08 34.85
C GLY A 497 -6.89 -12.12 33.83
N VAL A 498 -7.06 -11.87 32.53
CA VAL A 498 -6.61 -12.75 31.44
C VAL A 498 -5.45 -12.05 30.73
N HIS A 499 -4.28 -12.67 30.69
CA HIS A 499 -3.15 -12.05 30.00
C HIS A 499 -3.26 -12.24 28.50
N LEU A 500 -3.33 -11.15 27.74
CA LEU A 500 -3.34 -11.17 26.28
C LEU A 500 -2.06 -10.56 25.74
N GLU A 501 -1.20 -11.35 25.11
CA GLU A 501 -0.13 -10.82 24.24
C GLU A 501 -0.64 -10.66 22.81
N PHE A 502 -0.10 -9.69 22.06
CA PHE A 502 -0.36 -9.58 20.63
C PHE A 502 0.89 -9.29 19.81
N ALA A 503 0.92 -9.81 18.58
CA ALA A 503 1.95 -9.54 17.59
C ALA A 503 1.32 -8.86 16.36
N SER A 504 1.96 -7.79 15.88
CA SER A 504 1.60 -7.14 14.61
C SER A 504 2.49 -7.66 13.48
N LEU A 505 1.89 -8.12 12.38
CA LEU A 505 2.61 -8.72 11.25
C LEU A 505 2.45 -7.90 9.96
N PRO A 506 3.53 -7.63 9.20
CA PRO A 506 3.45 -7.04 7.87
C PRO A 506 2.56 -7.87 6.93
N ILE A 507 1.77 -7.22 6.07
CA ILE A 507 0.72 -7.88 5.29
C ILE A 507 1.20 -9.06 4.41
N HIS A 508 2.45 -9.03 3.93
CA HIS A 508 3.03 -10.12 3.13
C HIS A 508 3.36 -11.38 3.94
N GLU A 509 3.50 -11.28 5.27
CA GLU A 509 3.69 -12.43 6.16
C GLU A 509 2.38 -13.18 6.43
N TRP A 510 1.20 -12.59 6.13
CA TRP A 510 -0.11 -13.18 6.46
C TRP A 510 -0.37 -14.48 5.72
N VAL A 511 0.23 -14.65 4.54
CA VAL A 511 0.16 -15.91 3.78
C VAL A 511 0.84 -17.07 4.50
N ASN A 512 1.86 -16.81 5.33
CA ASN A 512 2.62 -17.84 6.04
C ASN A 512 1.79 -18.42 7.22
N PRO A 513 1.44 -19.72 7.21
CA PRO A 513 0.64 -20.33 8.28
C PRO A 513 1.40 -20.48 9.60
N ALA A 514 2.74 -20.45 9.59
CA ALA A 514 3.55 -20.67 10.80
C ALA A 514 3.29 -19.61 11.88
N HIS A 515 3.08 -18.35 11.48
CA HIS A 515 2.79 -17.24 12.39
C HIS A 515 1.44 -17.34 13.12
N PHE A 516 0.61 -18.30 12.76
CA PHE A 516 -0.73 -18.53 13.32
C PHE A 516 -0.82 -19.88 14.04
N ALA A 517 0.29 -20.61 14.16
CA ALA A 517 0.32 -21.93 14.80
C ALA A 517 0.13 -21.84 16.32
N ASP A 518 0.73 -20.82 16.95
CA ASP A 518 0.71 -20.55 18.39
C ASP A 518 -0.39 -19.55 18.81
N ALA A 519 -0.97 -18.79 17.88
CA ALA A 519 -2.07 -17.86 18.14
C ALA A 519 -3.38 -18.57 18.54
N ASP A 520 -4.16 -17.94 19.42
CA ASP A 520 -5.53 -18.31 19.81
C ASP A 520 -6.58 -17.43 19.11
N LEU A 521 -6.21 -16.18 18.85
CA LEU A 521 -7.06 -15.13 18.29
C LEU A 521 -6.40 -14.49 17.06
N VAL A 522 -7.21 -14.08 16.08
CA VAL A 522 -6.78 -13.19 14.99
C VAL A 522 -7.70 -11.99 14.95
N LEU A 523 -7.13 -10.79 15.08
CA LEU A 523 -7.82 -9.53 14.87
C LEU A 523 -7.50 -9.05 13.45
N ALA A 524 -8.45 -9.20 12.54
CA ALA A 524 -8.36 -8.82 11.14
C ALA A 524 -9.41 -7.76 10.80
N GLY A 525 -9.23 -7.04 9.70
CA GLY A 525 -10.25 -6.09 9.26
C GLY A 525 -10.25 -5.92 7.76
N GLU A 526 -11.41 -6.15 7.17
CA GLU A 526 -11.64 -6.11 5.74
C GLU A 526 -12.33 -4.82 5.34
N VAL A 527 -11.94 -4.24 4.19
CA VAL A 527 -12.70 -3.18 3.53
C VAL A 527 -12.85 -3.51 2.06
N MET A 528 -14.10 -3.69 1.67
CA MET A 528 -14.52 -4.04 0.33
C MET A 528 -14.38 -2.88 -0.64
N TYR A 529 -14.34 -3.23 -1.92
CA TYR A 529 -14.54 -2.29 -3.02
C TYR A 529 -15.96 -1.72 -3.01
N HIS A 530 -16.18 -0.60 -3.71
CA HIS A 530 -17.50 0.02 -3.87
C HIS A 530 -18.57 -0.87 -4.53
N ASP A 531 -18.18 -1.99 -5.16
CA ASP A 531 -19.10 -3.03 -5.60
C ASP A 531 -19.39 -4.01 -4.45
N PRO A 532 -20.58 -3.98 -3.83
CA PRO A 532 -20.90 -4.87 -2.72
C PRO A 532 -21.03 -6.34 -3.15
N GLN A 533 -21.46 -6.62 -4.38
CA GLN A 533 -21.60 -8.00 -4.88
C GLN A 533 -20.23 -8.62 -5.11
N PHE A 534 -19.32 -7.89 -5.77
CA PHE A 534 -17.95 -8.36 -5.95
C PHE A 534 -17.18 -8.40 -4.63
N GLY A 535 -17.31 -7.39 -3.77
CA GLY A 535 -16.62 -7.37 -2.48
C GLY A 535 -17.04 -8.51 -1.55
N CYS A 536 -18.33 -8.86 -1.49
CA CYS A 536 -18.77 -10.06 -0.74
C CYS A 536 -18.23 -11.34 -1.38
N PHE A 537 -18.25 -11.44 -2.71
CA PHE A 537 -17.73 -12.60 -3.42
C PHE A 537 -16.22 -12.78 -3.20
N ASP A 538 -15.42 -11.72 -3.31
CA ASP A 538 -13.98 -11.72 -3.08
C ASP A 538 -13.65 -12.03 -1.62
N TRP A 539 -14.25 -11.32 -0.66
CA TRP A 539 -14.04 -11.58 0.78
C TRP A 539 -14.35 -13.03 1.14
N PHE A 540 -15.54 -13.51 0.82
CA PHE A 540 -15.94 -14.87 1.21
C PHE A 540 -15.22 -15.95 0.39
N SER A 541 -14.75 -15.66 -0.82
CA SER A 541 -13.97 -16.63 -1.62
C SER A 541 -12.50 -16.69 -1.24
N ALA A 542 -11.84 -15.52 -1.12
CA ALA A 542 -10.39 -15.39 -1.16
C ALA A 542 -9.75 -14.94 0.16
N ASP A 543 -10.49 -14.41 1.14
CA ASP A 543 -9.86 -14.03 2.40
C ASP A 543 -9.27 -15.25 3.13
N ILE A 544 -7.96 -15.19 3.26
CA ILE A 544 -7.13 -16.21 3.89
C ILE A 544 -7.46 -16.27 5.38
N MET A 545 -7.83 -15.17 6.03
CA MET A 545 -8.03 -15.12 7.48
C MET A 545 -9.33 -15.81 7.90
N LEU A 546 -10.46 -15.38 7.36
CA LEU A 546 -11.78 -15.99 7.56
C LEU A 546 -11.73 -17.50 7.29
N ARG A 547 -11.01 -17.94 6.25
CA ARG A 547 -10.95 -19.35 5.85
C ARG A 547 -9.91 -20.19 6.60
N ARG A 548 -8.81 -19.62 7.09
CA ARG A 548 -7.67 -20.36 7.69
C ARG A 548 -8.06 -21.19 8.91
N TRP A 549 -8.97 -20.70 9.72
CA TRP A 549 -9.47 -21.40 10.92
C TRP A 549 -10.92 -21.88 10.78
N MET A 550 -11.57 -21.69 9.64
CA MET A 550 -12.92 -22.18 9.41
C MET A 550 -12.93 -23.74 9.38
N PRO A 551 -13.83 -24.41 10.13
CA PRO A 551 -13.93 -25.86 10.09
C PRO A 551 -14.22 -26.38 8.67
N PRO A 552 -13.66 -27.52 8.22
CA PRO A 552 -13.82 -28.01 6.84
C PRO A 552 -15.28 -28.17 6.37
N ALA A 553 -16.20 -28.51 7.28
CA ALA A 553 -17.63 -28.57 6.98
C ALA A 553 -18.24 -27.19 6.69
N GLU A 554 -17.83 -26.15 7.42
CA GLU A 554 -18.27 -24.77 7.18
C GLU A 554 -17.63 -24.20 5.89
N VAL A 555 -16.37 -24.56 5.60
CA VAL A 555 -15.74 -24.22 4.31
C VAL A 555 -16.51 -24.84 3.14
N ALA A 556 -16.92 -26.10 3.23
CA ALA A 556 -17.70 -26.77 2.18
C ALA A 556 -19.09 -26.14 1.99
N LEU A 557 -19.74 -25.72 3.07
CA LEU A 557 -21.03 -25.01 3.01
C LEU A 557 -20.88 -23.60 2.42
N LEU A 558 -19.80 -22.88 2.75
CA LEU A 558 -19.48 -21.57 2.19
C LEU A 558 -19.17 -21.67 0.69
N ASP A 559 -18.36 -22.65 0.27
CA ASP A 559 -18.04 -22.89 -1.15
C ASP A 559 -19.29 -23.27 -1.96
N ALA A 560 -20.22 -24.06 -1.38
CA ALA A 560 -21.51 -24.37 -2.02
C ALA A 560 -22.45 -23.15 -2.11
N ALA A 561 -22.48 -22.29 -1.10
CA ALA A 561 -23.27 -21.04 -1.12
C ALA A 561 -22.70 -20.02 -2.11
N LEU A 562 -21.37 -19.91 -2.19
CA LEU A 562 -20.68 -19.08 -3.17
C LEU A 562 -20.93 -19.54 -4.61
N HIS A 563 -20.87 -20.84 -4.88
CA HIS A 563 -21.24 -21.37 -6.19
C HIS A 563 -22.68 -20.99 -6.56
N ARG A 564 -23.65 -21.13 -5.64
CA ARG A 564 -25.04 -20.69 -5.88
C ARG A 564 -25.12 -19.21 -6.24
N ALA A 565 -24.46 -18.33 -5.46
CA ALA A 565 -24.43 -16.89 -5.73
C ALA A 565 -23.72 -16.55 -7.06
N GLN A 566 -22.70 -17.30 -7.44
CA GLN A 566 -21.97 -17.15 -8.70
C GLN A 566 -22.86 -17.49 -9.92
N THR A 567 -23.70 -18.52 -9.79
CA THR A 567 -24.61 -19.01 -10.84
C THR A 567 -25.96 -18.29 -10.89
N GLU A 568 -26.28 -17.44 -9.92
CA GLU A 568 -27.57 -16.75 -9.83
C GLU A 568 -27.59 -15.48 -10.72
N PRO A 569 -28.46 -15.38 -11.74
CA PRO A 569 -28.54 -14.19 -12.60
C PRO A 569 -29.11 -12.94 -11.91
N ASN A 570 -29.99 -13.09 -10.92
CA ASN A 570 -30.67 -11.97 -10.27
C ASN A 570 -29.79 -11.29 -9.20
N GLU A 571 -29.52 -10.00 -9.38
CA GLU A 571 -28.65 -9.22 -8.49
C GLU A 571 -29.13 -9.19 -7.03
N ALA A 572 -30.43 -9.06 -6.80
CA ALA A 572 -31.00 -9.00 -5.45
C ALA A 572 -30.95 -10.37 -4.75
N GLN A 573 -31.20 -11.46 -5.50
CA GLN A 573 -31.05 -12.82 -4.96
C GLN A 573 -29.59 -13.15 -4.66
N ARG A 574 -28.62 -12.69 -5.48
CA ARG A 574 -27.19 -12.77 -5.14
C ARG A 574 -26.87 -12.05 -3.83
N MET A 575 -27.36 -10.83 -3.64
CA MET A 575 -27.14 -10.09 -2.39
C MET A 575 -27.76 -10.78 -1.17
N GLN A 576 -28.96 -11.37 -1.31
CA GLN A 576 -29.56 -12.18 -0.24
C GLN A 576 -28.69 -13.40 0.10
N LEU A 577 -28.13 -14.10 -0.90
CA LEU A 577 -27.23 -15.23 -0.66
C LEU A 577 -25.94 -14.79 0.07
N PHE A 578 -25.41 -13.60 -0.20
CA PHE A 578 -24.28 -13.03 0.55
C PHE A 578 -24.66 -12.65 1.99
N GLU A 579 -25.86 -12.11 2.21
CA GLU A 579 -26.37 -11.83 3.56
C GLU A 579 -26.59 -13.13 4.36
N ASP A 580 -27.16 -14.17 3.76
CA ASP A 580 -27.35 -15.49 4.38
C ASP A 580 -26.00 -16.13 4.78
N MET A 581 -24.98 -16.01 3.91
CA MET A 581 -23.60 -16.44 4.21
C MET A 581 -23.02 -15.68 5.40
N ALA A 582 -23.13 -14.35 5.38
CA ALA A 582 -22.63 -13.48 6.44
C ALA A 582 -23.36 -13.68 7.77
N TYR A 583 -24.68 -13.91 7.74
CA TYR A 583 -25.50 -14.26 8.90
C TYR A 583 -25.01 -15.57 9.51
N ARG A 584 -24.73 -16.59 8.69
CA ARG A 584 -24.17 -17.87 9.17
C ARG A 584 -22.78 -17.69 9.78
N ILE A 585 -21.87 -16.98 9.09
CA ILE A 585 -20.50 -16.72 9.58
C ILE A 585 -20.53 -16.08 10.97
N VAL A 586 -21.38 -15.07 11.17
CA VAL A 586 -21.51 -14.35 12.43
C VAL A 586 -22.20 -15.21 13.50
N ASN A 587 -23.31 -15.89 13.20
CA ASN A 587 -24.06 -16.69 14.18
C ASN A 587 -23.43 -18.05 14.50
N GLN A 588 -22.48 -18.54 13.70
CA GLN A 588 -21.60 -19.67 14.07
C GLN A 588 -20.34 -19.21 14.82
N GLY A 589 -20.16 -17.90 15.05
CA GLY A 589 -18.97 -17.32 15.67
C GLY A 589 -17.69 -17.64 14.89
N LEU A 590 -17.78 -17.69 13.56
CA LEU A 590 -16.62 -17.91 12.67
C LEU A 590 -15.87 -16.60 12.39
N ALA A 591 -16.58 -15.48 12.43
CA ALA A 591 -16.02 -14.14 12.59
C ALA A 591 -16.92 -13.33 13.52
N LEU A 592 -16.32 -12.60 14.46
CA LEU A 592 -16.99 -11.80 15.48
C LEU A 592 -16.80 -10.32 15.11
N PRO A 593 -17.78 -9.66 14.46
CA PRO A 593 -17.64 -8.26 14.05
C PRO A 593 -17.53 -7.34 15.28
N LEU A 594 -16.54 -6.44 15.27
CA LEU A 594 -16.26 -5.51 16.36
C LEU A 594 -16.64 -4.07 15.98
N THR A 595 -16.09 -3.56 14.87
CA THR A 595 -16.29 -2.17 14.43
C THR A 595 -16.41 -2.01 12.92
N HIS A 596 -17.22 -1.04 12.48
CA HIS A 596 -17.18 -0.49 11.14
C HIS A 596 -16.30 0.78 11.14
N GLU A 597 -15.43 0.92 10.14
CA GLU A 597 -14.48 2.03 9.96
C GLU A 597 -15.13 3.11 9.07
N THR A 598 -15.06 4.38 9.48
CA THR A 598 -15.49 5.54 8.69
C THR A 598 -14.26 6.25 8.14
N GLN A 599 -14.13 6.31 6.82
CA GLN A 599 -13.03 7.01 6.18
C GLN A 599 -13.27 8.52 6.22
N VAL A 600 -12.31 9.25 6.77
CA VAL A 600 -12.27 10.72 6.69
C VAL A 600 -11.26 11.15 5.63
N LEU A 601 -11.64 12.13 4.82
CA LEU A 601 -10.78 12.79 3.83
C LEU A 601 -10.89 14.32 3.99
N ALA A 602 -9.77 14.96 4.27
CA ALA A 602 -9.61 16.40 4.22
C ALA A 602 -9.15 16.86 2.85
N VAL A 603 -9.72 17.97 2.40
CA VAL A 603 -9.50 18.53 1.06
C VAL A 603 -9.19 20.01 1.21
N ALA A 604 -8.03 20.43 0.71
CA ALA A 604 -7.60 21.83 0.79
C ALA A 604 -8.57 22.76 0.03
N PRO A 605 -8.71 24.04 0.41
CA PRO A 605 -9.74 24.93 -0.14
C PRO A 605 -9.66 25.14 -1.66
N HIS A 606 -8.47 25.01 -2.23
CA HIS A 606 -8.21 25.13 -3.66
C HIS A 606 -8.50 23.84 -4.44
N VAL A 607 -8.83 22.73 -3.79
CA VAL A 607 -9.12 21.44 -4.44
C VAL A 607 -10.64 21.27 -4.59
N ALA A 608 -11.05 20.67 -5.70
CA ALA A 608 -12.44 20.37 -6.01
C ALA A 608 -12.56 19.04 -6.75
N GLY A 609 -13.79 18.51 -6.82
CA GLY A 609 -14.07 17.20 -7.41
C GLY A 609 -13.64 15.99 -6.56
N ALA A 610 -13.20 16.22 -5.33
CA ALA A 610 -12.92 15.16 -4.36
C ALA A 610 -14.21 14.45 -3.92
N ARG A 611 -14.15 13.12 -3.92
CA ARG A 611 -15.14 12.17 -3.37
C ARG A 611 -14.36 11.01 -2.77
N ILE A 612 -14.91 10.26 -1.81
CA ILE A 612 -14.22 9.07 -1.29
C ILE A 612 -14.48 7.91 -2.28
N GLY A 613 -13.43 7.54 -3.02
CA GLY A 613 -13.47 6.46 -3.99
C GLY A 613 -13.23 5.08 -3.36
N PRO A 614 -13.13 4.03 -4.20
CA PRO A 614 -12.94 2.66 -3.73
C PRO A 614 -11.74 2.53 -2.80
N LEU A 615 -11.85 1.68 -1.78
CA LEU A 615 -10.81 1.41 -0.78
C LEU A 615 -10.48 2.62 0.14
N GLY A 616 -11.28 3.69 0.11
CA GLY A 616 -11.14 4.87 0.97
C GLY A 616 -10.30 6.02 0.37
N PHE A 617 -9.97 5.97 -0.93
CA PHE A 617 -9.10 6.95 -1.59
C PHE A 617 -9.83 7.76 -2.67
N ALA A 618 -9.56 9.06 -2.79
CA ALA A 618 -10.14 9.89 -3.85
C ALA A 618 -9.62 9.51 -5.24
N ALA A 619 -10.49 9.36 -6.24
CA ALA A 619 -10.07 9.06 -7.61
C ALA A 619 -9.35 10.26 -8.25
N PHE A 620 -8.17 10.05 -8.83
CA PHE A 620 -7.40 11.16 -9.41
C PHE A 620 -8.06 11.80 -10.63
N GLU A 621 -8.89 11.05 -11.36
CA GLU A 621 -9.60 11.52 -12.56
C GLU A 621 -10.57 12.67 -12.28
N THR A 622 -11.23 12.67 -11.10
CA THR A 622 -12.28 13.66 -10.78
C THR A 622 -11.73 14.94 -10.14
N LEU A 623 -10.48 14.91 -9.67
CA LEU A 623 -9.86 16.02 -8.95
C LEU A 623 -9.47 17.16 -9.90
N TRP A 624 -9.59 18.39 -9.41
CA TRP A 624 -9.09 19.59 -10.08
C TRP A 624 -8.78 20.71 -9.09
N ARG A 625 -8.02 21.70 -9.55
CA ARG A 625 -7.61 22.87 -8.76
C ARG A 625 -8.42 24.10 -9.17
N ARG A 626 -9.08 24.72 -8.20
CA ARG A 626 -9.70 26.05 -8.32
C ARG A 626 -8.62 27.09 -8.60
N GLY A 627 -8.93 28.02 -9.51
CA GLY A 627 -8.06 29.16 -9.86
C GLY A 627 -8.15 30.30 -8.85
#